data_AF-A0A1D6JQZ0-F1
#
_entry.id   AF-A0A1D6JQZ0-F1
#
_cell.length_a   1.000
_cell.length_b   1.000
_cell.length_c   1.000
_cell.angle_alpha   90.00
_cell.angle_beta   90.00
_cell.angle_gamma   90.00
#
_symmetry.space_group_name_H-M   'P 1'
#
loop_
_entity.id
_entity.type
_entity.pdbx_description
1 polymer ?
#
loop_
_entity_poly.entity_id
_entity_poly.type
_entity_poly.pdbx_seq_one_letter_code
_entity_poly.pdbx_strand_id
1 'polypeptide(L)'
;MAFSSSLAPFFPPSGTFRAHPARRLRADAPGRFVASCLPPPDVVVTREQGKNARLISALEKHNVHPLELPLIKHVEGPDTDRLLDVLRNDKFDWIIVTSPEAAAVFLQGWKAAGSPKVRVAVVGEGTARVFHEVSESDDQSLELAFSPSKALGKVLASELPRSNRNSCKVLYPASAKAGHEIGFMILDYLQCRGCAIRTRI
;
A
#
# COMPACT_ATOMS: atom_id res chain seq x y z
N MET A 1 27.82 -17.16 30.37
CA MET A 1 28.59 -17.72 29.25
C MET A 1 28.77 -16.61 28.22
N ALA A 2 30.00 -16.15 28.03
CA ALA A 2 30.35 -15.01 27.19
C ALA A 2 30.44 -15.45 25.72
N PHE A 3 29.77 -14.75 24.81
CA PHE A 3 29.90 -14.96 23.37
C PHE A 3 30.94 -14.00 22.81
N SER A 4 32.08 -14.58 22.42
CA SER A 4 33.23 -13.92 21.79
C SER A 4 32.90 -13.57 20.34
N SER A 5 33.04 -12.30 19.97
CA SER A 5 32.87 -11.80 18.60
C SER A 5 34.23 -11.79 17.91
N SER A 6 34.45 -12.73 16.97
CA SER A 6 35.68 -12.78 16.16
C SER A 6 35.47 -11.99 14.86
N LEU A 7 36.00 -10.77 14.81
CA LEU A 7 36.16 -9.97 13.60
C LEU A 7 37.41 -10.45 12.84
N ALA A 8 37.24 -10.97 11.63
CA ALA A 8 38.35 -11.24 10.72
C ALA A 8 38.70 -9.96 9.93
N PRO A 9 39.98 -9.57 9.81
CA PRO A 9 40.38 -8.40 9.02
C PRO A 9 40.43 -8.73 7.52
N PHE A 10 39.76 -7.89 6.72
CA PHE A 10 39.85 -7.88 5.26
C PHE A 10 41.22 -7.32 4.83
N PHE A 11 42.00 -8.11 4.09
CA PHE A 11 43.22 -7.65 3.41
C PHE A 11 42.90 -7.31 1.94
N PRO A 12 43.26 -6.12 1.43
CA PRO A 12 43.15 -5.83 0.01
C PRO A 12 44.34 -6.44 -0.77
N PRO A 13 44.15 -6.86 -2.04
CA PRO A 13 45.23 -7.44 -2.84
C PRO A 13 46.22 -6.35 -3.30
N SER A 14 47.51 -6.64 -3.15
CA SER A 14 48.62 -5.82 -3.62
C SER A 14 48.75 -5.92 -5.15
N GLY A 15 48.14 -4.99 -5.88
CA GLY A 15 48.32 -4.81 -7.31
C GLY A 15 49.41 -3.79 -7.61
N THR A 16 50.49 -4.21 -8.26
CA THR A 16 51.57 -3.35 -8.73
C THR A 16 51.10 -2.43 -9.86
N PHE A 17 50.94 -1.13 -9.60
CA PHE A 17 50.66 -0.13 -10.62
C PHE A 17 51.94 0.24 -11.38
N ARG A 18 51.99 -0.11 -12.67
CA ARG A 18 53.03 0.34 -13.60
C ARG A 18 52.53 1.59 -14.31
N ALA A 19 53.18 2.73 -14.07
CA ALA A 19 52.83 4.00 -14.70
C ALA A 19 53.18 3.98 -16.20
N HIS A 20 52.18 4.16 -17.07
CA HIS A 20 52.36 4.43 -18.50
C HIS A 20 52.39 5.95 -18.73
N PRO A 21 53.22 6.46 -19.66
CA PRO A 21 53.37 7.90 -19.87
C PRO A 21 52.09 8.52 -20.43
N ALA A 22 51.75 9.69 -19.88
CA ALA A 22 50.58 10.48 -20.24
C ALA A 22 50.60 10.88 -21.73
N ARG A 23 49.69 10.29 -22.50
CA ARG A 23 49.40 10.72 -23.87
C ARG A 23 48.51 11.96 -23.79
N ARG A 24 49.07 13.12 -24.12
CA ARG A 24 48.40 14.42 -24.17
C ARG A 24 47.20 14.34 -25.12
N LEU A 25 45.99 14.21 -24.58
CA LEU A 25 44.76 14.39 -25.35
C LEU A 25 44.55 15.88 -25.54
N ARG A 26 44.56 16.33 -26.81
CA ARG A 26 44.14 17.67 -27.19
C ARG A 26 42.67 17.82 -26.79
N ALA A 27 42.35 18.88 -26.05
CA ALA A 27 40.98 19.29 -25.80
C ALA A 27 40.35 19.69 -27.14
N ASP A 28 39.43 18.87 -27.62
CA ASP A 28 38.53 19.24 -28.71
C ASP A 28 37.40 20.12 -28.14
N ALA A 29 36.85 20.98 -29.00
CA ALA A 29 35.99 22.12 -28.68
C ALA A 29 34.87 21.84 -27.64
N PRO A 30 34.42 22.85 -26.86
CA PRO A 30 33.30 22.66 -25.94
C PRO A 30 32.04 22.36 -26.75
N GLY A 31 31.64 21.09 -26.74
CA GLY A 31 30.31 20.67 -27.16
C GLY A 31 29.30 21.51 -26.41
N ARG A 32 28.50 22.27 -27.17
CA ARG A 32 27.42 23.09 -26.64
C ARG A 32 26.41 22.13 -26.00
N PHE A 33 26.50 21.95 -24.68
CA PHE A 33 25.40 21.34 -23.93
C PHE A 33 24.26 22.35 -23.99
N VAL A 34 23.33 22.13 -24.92
CA VAL A 34 22.05 22.82 -24.90
C VAL A 34 21.32 22.24 -23.70
N ALA A 35 21.48 22.89 -22.54
CA ALA A 35 20.55 22.70 -21.45
C ALA A 35 19.19 23.11 -22.00
N SER A 36 18.34 22.12 -22.30
CA SER A 36 16.94 22.38 -22.57
C SER A 36 16.39 22.98 -21.28
N CYS A 37 16.30 24.31 -21.24
CA CYS A 37 15.60 25.03 -20.19
C CYS A 37 14.11 24.76 -20.43
N LEU A 38 13.67 23.54 -20.08
CA LEU A 38 12.25 23.29 -19.93
C LEU A 38 11.76 24.32 -18.91
N PRO A 39 10.65 25.02 -19.19
CA PRO A 39 10.08 25.93 -18.21
C PRO A 39 9.91 25.17 -16.88
N PRO A 40 10.19 25.82 -15.74
CA PRO A 40 10.03 25.17 -14.45
C PRO A 40 8.59 24.65 -14.33
N PRO A 41 8.38 23.43 -13.81
CA PRO A 41 7.05 22.88 -13.69
C PRO A 41 6.21 23.72 -12.72
N ASP A 42 4.94 23.91 -13.07
CA ASP A 42 4.01 24.69 -12.25
C ASP A 42 3.62 23.95 -10.97
N VAL A 43 3.56 22.61 -11.05
CA VAL A 43 3.16 21.72 -9.96
C VAL A 43 4.01 20.46 -9.99
N VAL A 44 4.48 20.01 -8.83
CA VAL A 44 5.12 18.69 -8.68
C VAL A 44 4.11 17.72 -8.07
N VAL A 45 3.91 16.58 -8.73
CA VAL A 45 3.01 15.54 -8.26
C VAL A 45 3.84 14.42 -7.62
N THR A 46 3.62 14.19 -6.32
CA THR A 46 4.51 13.36 -5.48
C THR A 46 3.93 12.01 -5.05
N ARG A 47 2.73 11.65 -5.51
CA ARG A 47 2.12 10.35 -5.15
C ARG A 47 2.88 9.21 -5.82
N GLU A 48 2.52 7.99 -5.44
CA GLU A 48 3.09 6.79 -6.02
C GLU A 48 2.95 6.72 -7.55
N GLN A 49 3.90 6.02 -8.15
CA GLN A 49 4.00 5.86 -9.59
C GLN A 49 2.70 5.27 -10.16
N GLY A 50 2.22 5.85 -11.25
CA GLY A 50 1.05 5.35 -11.98
C GLY A 50 -0.31 5.77 -11.40
N LYS A 51 -0.38 6.38 -10.21
CA LYS A 51 -1.64 6.89 -9.64
C LYS A 51 -1.89 8.38 -9.92
N ASN A 52 -0.98 9.02 -10.64
CA ASN A 52 -1.04 10.44 -10.94
C ASN A 52 -1.79 10.75 -12.23
N ALA A 53 -2.05 9.77 -13.10
CA ALA A 53 -2.61 9.99 -14.44
C ALA A 53 -3.87 10.87 -14.43
N ARG A 54 -4.84 10.58 -13.55
CA ARG A 54 -6.09 11.37 -13.46
C ARG A 54 -5.83 12.83 -13.03
N LEU A 55 -4.87 13.05 -12.13
CA LEU A 55 -4.51 14.38 -11.64
C LEU A 55 -3.73 15.14 -12.72
N ILE A 56 -2.76 14.49 -13.36
CA ILE A 56 -1.97 15.03 -14.47
C ILE A 56 -2.91 15.49 -15.59
N SER A 57 -3.80 14.62 -16.07
CA SER A 57 -4.75 14.97 -17.13
C SER A 57 -5.74 16.08 -16.72
N ALA A 58 -6.02 16.25 -15.42
CA ALA A 58 -6.83 17.36 -14.94
C ALA A 58 -6.05 18.68 -14.94
N LEU A 59 -4.79 18.67 -14.53
CA LEU A 59 -3.91 19.84 -14.52
C LEU A 59 -3.61 20.32 -15.95
N GLU A 60 -3.32 19.39 -16.86
CA GLU A 60 -3.06 19.70 -18.28
C GLU A 60 -4.26 20.37 -18.96
N LYS A 61 -5.49 19.95 -18.62
CA LYS A 61 -6.72 20.62 -19.11
C LYS A 61 -6.83 22.08 -18.69
N HIS A 62 -6.14 22.46 -17.61
CA HIS A 62 -6.09 23.83 -17.12
C HIS A 62 -4.79 24.55 -17.52
N ASN A 63 -4.03 24.01 -18.48
CA ASN A 63 -2.73 24.53 -18.93
C ASN A 63 -1.69 24.64 -17.81
N VAL A 64 -1.81 23.80 -16.78
CA VAL A 64 -0.81 23.65 -15.72
C VAL A 64 0.11 22.52 -16.13
N HIS A 65 1.44 22.71 -16.06
CA HIS A 65 2.43 21.70 -16.44
C HIS A 65 2.92 20.91 -15.21
N PRO A 66 2.43 19.68 -14.98
CA PRO A 66 2.87 18.87 -13.86
C PRO A 66 4.21 18.18 -14.14
N LEU A 67 5.08 18.13 -13.13
CA LEU A 67 6.21 17.19 -13.09
C LEU A 67 5.84 16.02 -12.18
N GLU A 68 5.80 14.81 -12.72
CA GLU A 68 5.65 13.60 -11.90
C GLU A 68 6.98 13.26 -11.22
N LEU A 69 6.98 13.24 -9.89
CA LEU A 69 8.12 12.82 -9.08
C LEU A 69 7.63 11.85 -7.99
N PRO A 70 7.56 10.54 -8.26
CA PRO A 70 7.00 9.60 -7.30
C PRO A 70 7.85 9.51 -6.02
N LEU A 71 7.30 9.97 -4.89
CA LEU A 71 7.99 9.94 -3.58
C LEU A 71 7.39 8.91 -2.62
N ILE A 72 6.32 8.24 -3.01
CA ILE A 72 5.61 7.25 -2.20
C ILE A 72 5.67 5.90 -2.89
N LYS A 73 6.01 4.85 -2.13
CA LYS A 73 5.95 3.46 -2.56
C LYS A 73 5.22 2.64 -1.52
N HIS A 74 4.28 1.82 -1.96
CA HIS A 74 3.69 0.76 -1.14
C HIS A 74 4.60 -0.48 -1.20
N VAL A 75 4.86 -1.05 -0.02
CA VAL A 75 5.61 -2.29 0.15
C VAL A 75 4.77 -3.22 1.00
N GLU A 76 4.91 -4.51 0.76
CA GLU A 76 4.26 -5.54 1.57
C GLU A 76 4.68 -5.41 3.04
N GLY A 77 3.74 -5.68 3.93
CA GLY A 77 3.98 -5.67 5.37
C GLY A 77 4.68 -6.95 5.81
N PRO A 78 5.39 -6.93 6.95
CA PRO A 78 6.03 -8.15 7.48
C PRO A 78 5.02 -9.24 7.88
N ASP A 79 3.76 -8.86 8.07
CA ASP A 79 2.70 -9.78 8.45
C ASP A 79 1.92 -10.36 7.24
N THR A 80 2.23 -9.95 6.00
CA THR A 80 1.46 -10.32 4.80
C THR A 80 1.33 -11.83 4.61
N ASP A 81 2.38 -12.59 4.93
CA ASP A 81 2.35 -14.07 4.87
C ASP A 81 1.36 -14.69 5.87
N ARG A 82 1.11 -14.01 7.00
CA ARG A 82 0.19 -14.47 8.05
C ARG A 82 -1.27 -14.31 7.65
N LEU A 83 -1.56 -13.46 6.66
CA LEU A 83 -2.92 -13.23 6.19
C LEU A 83 -3.57 -14.51 5.69
N LEU A 84 -2.80 -15.34 4.99
CA LEU A 84 -3.22 -16.63 4.51
C LEU A 84 -3.68 -17.54 5.66
N ASP A 85 -2.83 -17.71 6.67
CA ASP A 85 -3.11 -18.57 7.82
C ASP A 85 -4.28 -18.06 8.64
N VAL A 86 -4.40 -16.74 8.79
CA VAL A 86 -5.52 -16.11 9.51
C VAL A 86 -6.83 -16.36 8.79
N LEU A 87 -6.88 -16.21 7.47
CA LEU A 87 -8.11 -16.45 6.69
C LEU A 87 -8.52 -17.92 6.63
N ARG A 88 -7.56 -18.85 6.75
CA ARG A 88 -7.84 -20.30 6.79
C ARG A 88 -8.30 -20.77 8.17
N ASN A 89 -7.65 -20.31 9.23
CA ASN A 89 -7.85 -20.83 10.59
C ASN A 89 -8.96 -20.10 11.35
N ASP A 90 -9.16 -18.81 11.09
CA ASP A 90 -10.15 -17.99 11.77
C ASP A 90 -11.38 -17.72 10.91
N LYS A 91 -12.54 -17.60 11.55
CA LYS A 91 -13.79 -17.13 10.92
C LYS A 91 -14.09 -15.71 11.36
N PHE A 92 -14.30 -14.84 10.39
CA PHE A 92 -14.64 -13.43 10.60
C PHE A 92 -16.08 -13.16 10.17
N ASP A 93 -16.80 -12.40 10.97
CA ASP A 93 -18.14 -11.92 10.63
C ASP A 93 -18.08 -10.80 9.59
N TRP A 94 -17.00 -10.01 9.63
CA TRP A 94 -16.75 -8.85 8.79
C TRP A 94 -15.27 -8.70 8.48
N ILE A 95 -14.97 -8.35 7.23
CA ILE A 95 -13.68 -7.82 6.80
C ILE A 95 -13.88 -6.35 6.49
N ILE A 96 -13.14 -5.46 7.14
CA ILE A 96 -13.25 -4.01 6.92
C ILE A 96 -12.04 -3.55 6.13
N VAL A 97 -12.26 -2.92 4.99
CA VAL A 97 -11.19 -2.43 4.12
C VAL A 97 -11.38 -0.95 3.82
N THR A 98 -10.37 -0.14 4.14
CA THR A 98 -10.43 1.32 4.09
C THR A 98 -9.52 1.94 3.04
N SER A 99 -8.78 1.12 2.30
CA SER A 99 -7.82 1.56 1.29
C SER A 99 -7.82 0.61 0.09
N PRO A 100 -7.71 1.12 -1.15
CA PRO A 100 -7.58 0.29 -2.35
C PRO A 100 -6.37 -0.65 -2.30
N GLU A 101 -5.27 -0.21 -1.67
CA GLU A 101 -4.05 -0.99 -1.52
C GLU A 101 -4.26 -2.16 -0.55
N ALA A 102 -4.93 -1.90 0.58
CA ALA A 102 -5.33 -2.96 1.50
C ALA A 102 -6.31 -3.95 0.85
N ALA A 103 -7.19 -3.48 -0.04
CA ALA A 103 -8.09 -4.35 -0.80
C ALA A 103 -7.31 -5.30 -1.72
N ALA A 104 -6.31 -4.79 -2.45
CA ALA A 104 -5.48 -5.60 -3.34
C ALA A 104 -4.73 -6.72 -2.58
N VAL A 105 -4.07 -6.36 -1.46
CA VAL A 105 -3.36 -7.33 -0.62
C VAL A 105 -4.34 -8.35 -0.02
N PHE A 106 -5.49 -7.89 0.47
CA PHE A 106 -6.53 -8.76 0.99
C PHE A 106 -7.03 -9.77 -0.04
N LEU A 107 -7.34 -9.32 -1.26
CA LEU A 107 -7.84 -10.17 -2.33
C LEU A 107 -6.82 -11.23 -2.73
N GLN A 108 -5.53 -10.90 -2.78
CA GLN A 108 -4.47 -11.86 -3.05
C GLN A 108 -4.38 -12.93 -1.96
N GLY A 109 -4.37 -12.52 -0.68
CA GLY A 109 -4.36 -13.44 0.46
C GLY A 109 -5.63 -14.31 0.54
N TRP A 110 -6.78 -13.72 0.21
CA TRP A 110 -8.07 -14.41 0.18
C TRP A 110 -8.16 -15.47 -0.92
N LYS A 111 -7.69 -15.16 -2.13
CA LYS A 111 -7.57 -16.14 -3.23
C LYS A 111 -6.62 -17.28 -2.83
N ALA A 112 -5.46 -16.95 -2.27
CA ALA A 112 -4.50 -17.96 -1.78
C ALA A 112 -5.07 -18.83 -0.64
N ALA A 113 -5.96 -18.28 0.18
CA ALA A 113 -6.65 -19.00 1.26
C ALA A 113 -7.70 -20.00 0.77
N GLY A 114 -8.02 -20.00 -0.53
CA GLY A 114 -9.07 -20.84 -1.12
C GLY A 114 -10.45 -20.18 -1.12
N SER A 115 -10.50 -18.85 -1.17
CA SER A 115 -11.72 -18.05 -1.32
C SER A 115 -12.82 -18.33 -0.27
N PRO A 116 -12.50 -18.28 1.04
CA PRO A 116 -13.50 -18.52 2.08
C PRO A 116 -14.66 -17.53 1.98
N LYS A 117 -15.89 -17.97 2.29
CA LYS A 117 -17.06 -17.08 2.28
C LYS A 117 -16.92 -16.02 3.38
N VAL A 118 -16.81 -14.75 2.97
CA VAL A 118 -16.62 -13.60 3.86
C VAL A 118 -17.52 -12.43 3.44
N ARG A 119 -17.94 -11.63 4.42
CA ARG A 119 -18.64 -10.36 4.18
C ARG A 119 -17.65 -9.22 4.29
N VAL A 120 -17.58 -8.40 3.25
CA VAL A 120 -16.64 -7.28 3.17
C VAL A 120 -17.41 -5.96 3.32
N ALA A 121 -16.90 -5.10 4.19
CA ALA A 121 -17.33 -3.72 4.33
C ALA A 121 -16.21 -2.80 3.85
N VAL A 122 -16.54 -1.87 2.96
CA VAL A 122 -15.55 -1.04 2.29
C VAL A 122 -15.80 0.43 2.58
N VAL A 123 -14.73 1.20 2.81
CA VAL A 123 -14.80 2.65 2.95
C VAL A 123 -14.29 3.33 1.68
N GLY A 124 -15.18 4.06 1.02
CA GLY A 124 -14.87 4.90 -0.13
C GLY A 124 -14.94 4.21 -1.49
N GLU A 125 -15.34 4.98 -2.48
CA GLU A 125 -15.50 4.57 -3.89
C GLU A 125 -14.24 3.95 -4.49
N GLY A 126 -13.06 4.53 -4.21
CA GLY A 126 -11.80 4.04 -4.74
C GLY A 126 -11.50 2.60 -4.31
N THR A 127 -11.85 2.26 -3.09
CA THR A 127 -11.65 0.92 -2.54
C THR A 127 -12.69 -0.05 -3.09
N ALA A 128 -13.96 0.38 -3.22
CA ALA A 128 -15.04 -0.45 -3.74
C ALA A 128 -14.77 -0.91 -5.18
N ARG A 129 -14.20 -0.05 -6.01
CA ARG A 129 -13.82 -0.37 -7.40
C ARG A 129 -12.91 -1.58 -7.51
N VAL A 130 -11.93 -1.72 -6.61
CA VAL A 130 -11.01 -2.87 -6.59
C VAL A 130 -11.77 -4.19 -6.40
N PHE A 131 -12.84 -4.17 -5.60
CA PHE A 131 -13.68 -5.35 -5.40
C PHE A 131 -14.58 -5.63 -6.60
N HIS A 132 -15.16 -4.60 -7.22
CA HIS A 132 -15.98 -4.75 -8.42
C HIS A 132 -15.20 -5.36 -9.60
N GLU A 133 -13.97 -4.90 -9.84
CA GLU A 133 -13.11 -5.43 -10.92
C GLU A 133 -12.82 -6.93 -10.75
N VAL A 134 -12.72 -7.42 -9.51
CA VAL A 134 -12.46 -8.84 -9.23
C VAL A 134 -13.74 -9.67 -9.27
N SER A 135 -14.86 -9.12 -8.80
CA SER A 135 -16.16 -9.80 -8.85
C SER A 135 -16.70 -10.04 -10.26
N GLU A 136 -16.31 -9.22 -11.24
CA GLU A 136 -16.67 -9.44 -12.66
C GLU A 136 -15.89 -10.59 -13.32
N SER A 137 -14.79 -11.03 -12.68
CA SER A 137 -13.86 -12.02 -13.26
C SER A 137 -13.96 -13.44 -12.67
N ASP A 138 -14.55 -13.59 -11.48
CA ASP A 138 -14.60 -14.86 -10.73
C ASP A 138 -16.01 -15.11 -10.14
N ASP A 139 -16.58 -16.30 -10.37
CA ASP A 139 -17.90 -16.76 -9.89
C ASP A 139 -17.97 -17.01 -8.35
N GLN A 140 -17.05 -16.46 -7.55
CA GLN A 140 -16.83 -16.87 -6.16
C GLN A 140 -17.25 -15.84 -5.09
N SER A 141 -18.05 -16.36 -4.13
CA SER A 141 -18.26 -16.11 -2.68
C SER A 141 -17.76 -14.86 -1.93
N LEU A 142 -17.37 -13.79 -2.62
CA LEU A 142 -17.02 -12.50 -2.04
C LEU A 142 -18.24 -11.57 -2.06
N GLU A 143 -18.78 -11.26 -0.88
CA GLU A 143 -19.95 -10.38 -0.76
C GLU A 143 -19.51 -8.98 -0.29
N LEU A 144 -19.58 -7.99 -1.19
CA LEU A 144 -19.47 -6.58 -0.83
C LEU A 144 -20.76 -6.15 -0.12
N ALA A 145 -20.85 -6.49 1.17
CA ALA A 145 -22.08 -6.44 1.93
C ALA A 145 -22.41 -5.05 2.51
N PHE A 146 -21.42 -4.15 2.61
CA PHE A 146 -21.65 -2.83 3.19
C PHE A 146 -20.69 -1.76 2.67
N SER A 147 -21.24 -0.58 2.38
CA SER A 147 -20.48 0.66 2.20
C SER A 147 -21.15 1.77 3.00
N PRO A 148 -20.41 2.53 3.82
CA PRO A 148 -20.99 3.60 4.62
C PRO A 148 -21.41 4.78 3.75
N SER A 149 -22.33 5.59 4.27
CA SER A 149 -22.81 6.80 3.61
C SER A 149 -21.71 7.85 3.37
N LYS A 150 -20.69 7.87 4.23
CA LYS A 150 -19.51 8.74 4.12
C LYS A 150 -18.24 7.93 4.30
N ALA A 151 -17.20 8.31 3.58
CA ALA A 151 -15.87 7.69 3.64
C ALA A 151 -15.10 8.03 4.94
N LEU A 152 -15.73 7.81 6.10
CA LEU A 152 -15.21 8.10 7.44
C LEU A 152 -15.35 6.86 8.33
N GLY A 153 -14.28 6.53 9.05
CA GLY A 153 -14.24 5.34 9.91
C GLY A 153 -15.33 5.33 11.00
N LYS A 154 -15.65 6.48 11.57
CA LYS A 154 -16.74 6.63 12.55
C LYS A 154 -18.11 6.28 11.96
N VAL A 155 -18.38 6.73 10.72
CA VAL A 155 -19.66 6.49 10.04
C VAL A 155 -19.80 5.00 9.71
N LEU A 156 -18.72 4.38 9.21
CA LEU A 156 -18.67 2.93 9.04
C LEU A 156 -19.00 2.20 10.35
N ALA A 157 -18.33 2.53 11.45
CA ALA A 157 -18.51 1.79 12.69
C ALA A 157 -19.93 1.93 13.29
N SER A 158 -20.58 3.09 13.09
CA SER A 158 -21.97 3.33 13.49
C SER A 158 -22.98 2.62 12.60
N GLU A 159 -22.79 2.65 11.28
CA GLU A 159 -23.74 2.10 10.32
C GLU A 159 -23.53 0.60 10.04
N LEU A 160 -22.39 0.03 10.43
CA LEU A 160 -22.08 -1.38 10.21
C LEU A 160 -23.19 -2.27 10.81
N PRO A 161 -23.80 -3.17 10.02
CA PRO A 161 -24.84 -4.06 10.51
C PRO A 161 -24.31 -4.98 11.61
N ARG A 162 -25.08 -5.11 12.70
CA ARG A 162 -24.73 -6.04 13.79
C ARG A 162 -24.79 -7.47 13.27
N SER A 163 -23.77 -8.27 13.58
CA SER A 163 -23.86 -9.72 13.41
C SER A 163 -24.94 -10.26 14.38
N ASN A 164 -25.66 -11.30 13.97
CA ASN A 164 -26.68 -11.96 14.79
C ASN A 164 -26.08 -12.82 15.93
N ARG A 165 -24.75 -12.87 16.01
CA ARG A 165 -23.99 -13.69 16.97
C ARG A 165 -23.63 -12.89 18.22
N ASN A 166 -23.58 -13.58 19.36
CA ASN A 166 -23.18 -13.02 20.66
C ASN A 166 -21.72 -12.52 20.70
N SER A 167 -20.90 -12.91 19.72
CA SER A 167 -19.54 -12.42 19.53
C SER A 167 -19.32 -12.03 18.07
N CYS A 168 -18.87 -10.81 17.83
CA CYS A 168 -18.58 -10.27 16.52
C CYS A 168 -17.06 -10.29 16.30
N LYS A 169 -16.54 -11.04 15.33
CA LYS A 169 -15.11 -11.03 14.97
C LYS A 169 -14.89 -10.25 13.69
N VAL A 170 -14.02 -9.25 13.75
CA VAL A 170 -13.73 -8.35 12.63
C VAL A 170 -12.26 -8.42 12.25
N LEU A 171 -11.99 -8.56 10.95
CA LEU A 171 -10.65 -8.42 10.39
C LEU A 171 -10.49 -7.03 9.80
N TYR A 172 -9.41 -6.33 10.15
CA TYR A 172 -9.08 -5.03 9.58
C TYR A 172 -7.66 -5.08 8.99
N PRO A 173 -7.51 -5.50 7.71
CA PRO A 173 -6.24 -5.39 7.01
C PRO A 173 -5.88 -3.91 6.81
N ALA A 174 -4.81 -3.47 7.44
CA ALA A 174 -4.35 -2.09 7.37
C ALA A 174 -2.83 -2.02 7.36
N SER A 175 -2.29 -0.96 6.75
CA SER A 175 -0.86 -0.69 6.77
C SER A 175 -0.34 -0.48 8.19
N ALA A 176 0.92 -0.88 8.45
CA ALA A 176 1.63 -0.56 9.69
C ALA A 176 1.73 0.96 9.94
N LYS A 177 1.58 1.79 8.90
CA LYS A 177 1.57 3.25 8.97
C LYS A 177 0.17 3.88 8.91
N ALA A 178 -0.89 3.07 8.91
CA ALA A 178 -2.26 3.59 8.85
C ALA A 178 -2.47 4.61 9.97
N GLY A 179 -2.92 5.81 9.59
CA GLY A 179 -3.05 6.93 10.50
C GLY A 179 -3.94 6.61 11.70
N HIS A 180 -3.55 7.13 12.86
CA HIS A 180 -4.24 6.93 14.12
C HIS A 180 -5.73 7.28 14.04
N GLU A 181 -6.14 8.24 13.21
CA GLU A 181 -7.53 8.73 13.18
C GLU A 181 -8.55 7.71 12.64
N ILE A 182 -8.24 7.03 11.52
CA ILE A 182 -9.21 6.12 10.87
C ILE A 182 -9.15 4.74 11.53
N GLY A 183 -7.95 4.25 11.79
CA GLY A 183 -7.74 2.98 12.47
C GLY A 183 -8.31 3.02 13.89
N PHE A 184 -7.89 3.97 14.72
CA PHE A 184 -8.33 4.01 16.12
C PHE A 184 -9.83 4.21 16.26
N MET A 185 -10.47 5.05 15.43
CA MET A 185 -11.93 5.25 15.53
C MET A 185 -12.74 4.02 15.14
N ILE A 186 -12.35 3.30 14.08
CA ILE A 186 -13.03 2.05 13.69
C ILE A 186 -12.84 1.02 14.81
N LEU A 187 -11.62 0.93 15.33
CA LEU A 187 -11.26 -0.08 16.33
C LEU A 187 -11.95 0.17 17.67
N ASP A 188 -11.82 1.37 18.23
CA ASP A 188 -12.42 1.76 19.51
C ASP A 188 -13.95 1.59 19.47
N TYR A 189 -14.59 2.06 18.39
CA TYR A 189 -16.04 2.01 18.29
C TYR A 189 -16.58 0.58 18.12
N LEU A 190 -15.92 -0.25 17.30
CA LEU A 190 -16.32 -1.66 17.15
C LEU A 190 -16.04 -2.45 18.43
N GLN A 191 -14.97 -2.13 19.16
CA GLN A 191 -14.68 -2.72 20.46
C GLN A 191 -15.73 -2.32 21.50
N CYS A 192 -16.20 -1.07 21.51
CA CYS A 192 -17.36 -0.64 22.31
C CYS A 192 -18.66 -1.38 21.95
N ARG A 193 -18.82 -1.87 20.72
CA ARG A 193 -19.96 -2.71 20.31
C ARG A 193 -19.77 -4.19 20.66
N GLY A 194 -18.69 -4.56 21.37
CA GLY A 194 -18.40 -5.93 21.77
C GLY A 194 -17.80 -6.78 20.64
N CYS A 195 -17.29 -6.16 19.58
CA CYS A 195 -16.56 -6.89 18.54
C CYS A 195 -15.10 -7.13 18.97
N ALA A 196 -14.61 -8.35 18.78
CA ALA A 196 -13.20 -8.68 18.85
C ALA A 196 -12.54 -8.34 17.50
N ILE A 197 -11.51 -7.50 17.51
CA ILE A 197 -10.91 -6.98 16.28
C ILE A 197 -9.47 -7.46 16.14
N ARG A 198 -9.13 -7.87 14.92
CA ARG A 198 -7.77 -8.27 14.56
C ARG A 198 -7.22 -7.34 13.49
N THR A 199 -6.11 -6.67 13.83
CA THR A 199 -5.56 -5.53 13.06
C THR A 199 -4.12 -5.72 12.59
N ARG A 200 -3.44 -6.76 13.08
CA ARG A 200 -2.07 -7.11 12.67
C ARG A 200 -2.10 -8.34 11.77
N ILE A 201 -1.92 -8.07 10.49
CA ILE A 201 -1.75 -8.98 9.36
C ILE A 201 -1.06 -8.20 8.24
#